data_AF-Q8X9G0-F1
#
_entry.id   AF-Q8X9G0-F1
#
_cell.length_a   1.000
_cell.length_b   1.000
_cell.length_c   1.000
_cell.angle_alpha   90.00
_cell.angle_beta   90.00
_cell.angle_gamma   90.00
#
_symmetry.space_group_name_H-M   'P 1'
#
loop_
_entity.id
_entity.type
_entity.pdbx_description
1 polymer ?
#
loop_
_entity_poly.entity_id
_entity_poly.type
_entity_poly.pdbx_seq_one_letter_code
_entity_poly.pdbx_strand_id
1 'polypeptide(L)'
;MRGLRPALSTFIFLLLITGGVYPLLTTALGQWWFPWQANGSLIREGDTVRGSALIGQNFTDNGYFHGRPSATAEMPYNPQASGGSNLAVSNPELDKLIAARVAALRAANPNASTSVPVELVTASASGLDNNITPQAAAWQIPRVAKARNLSVEQLTQLIAKYSQQPLVKYIGQPVVNIVELNLALDKLDE
;
A
#
# COMPACT_ATOMS: atom_id res chain seq x y z
N MET A 1 12.45 9.98 -53.91
CA MET A 1 11.61 9.55 -52.76
C MET A 1 11.28 8.06 -52.81
N ARG A 2 12.27 7.16 -52.94
CA ARG A 2 12.00 5.71 -52.88
C ARG A 2 11.82 5.30 -51.42
N GLY A 3 10.76 4.57 -51.11
CA GLY A 3 10.47 4.07 -49.77
C GLY A 3 9.46 4.88 -48.95
N LEU A 4 8.99 6.05 -49.42
CA LEU A 4 8.06 6.88 -48.63
C LEU A 4 6.73 6.16 -48.33
N ARG A 5 6.17 5.46 -49.31
CA ARG A 5 4.94 4.67 -49.15
C ARG A 5 5.09 3.52 -48.16
N PRO A 6 6.05 2.57 -48.31
CA PRO A 6 6.19 1.51 -47.31
C PRO A 6 6.56 2.04 -45.94
N ALA A 7 7.38 3.10 -45.82
CA ALA A 7 7.71 3.70 -44.53
C ALA A 7 6.45 4.26 -43.82
N LEU A 8 5.65 5.06 -44.53
CA LEU A 8 4.42 5.64 -43.95
C LEU A 8 3.37 4.56 -43.66
N SER A 9 3.21 3.59 -44.57
CA SER A 9 2.26 2.48 -44.38
C SER A 9 2.61 1.62 -43.18
N THR A 10 3.88 1.26 -43.00
CA THR A 10 4.32 0.48 -41.84
C THR A 10 4.14 1.28 -40.55
N PHE A 11 4.44 2.58 -40.56
CA PHE A 11 4.21 3.44 -39.39
C PHE A 11 2.72 3.49 -39.01
N ILE A 12 1.82 3.77 -39.95
CA ILE A 12 0.37 3.82 -39.70
C ILE A 12 -0.16 2.45 -39.27
N PHE A 13 0.29 1.37 -39.91
CA PHE A 13 -0.12 0.02 -39.53
C PHE A 13 0.29 -0.31 -38.10
N LEU A 14 1.55 -0.08 -37.73
CA LEU A 14 2.01 -0.32 -36.36
C LEU A 14 1.29 0.58 -35.35
N LEU A 15 1.03 1.85 -35.68
CA LEU A 15 0.23 2.76 -34.85
C LEU A 15 -1.17 2.20 -34.57
N LEU A 16 -1.86 1.69 -35.58
CA LEU A 16 -3.21 1.12 -35.42
C LEU A 16 -3.19 -0.18 -34.62
N ILE A 17 -2.18 -1.03 -34.84
CA ILE A 17 -2.06 -2.29 -34.09
C ILE A 17 -1.70 -2.03 -32.62
N THR A 18 -0.68 -1.22 -32.34
CA THR A 18 -0.19 -1.01 -30.97
C THR A 18 -1.01 0.00 -30.17
N GLY A 19 -1.60 1.00 -30.85
CA GLY A 19 -2.44 2.02 -30.21
C GLY A 19 -3.93 1.73 -30.24
N GLY A 20 -4.39 0.81 -31.10
CA GLY A 20 -5.80 0.44 -31.24
C GLY A 20 -6.06 -1.01 -30.85
N VAL A 21 -5.58 -1.95 -31.65
CA VAL A 21 -5.88 -3.39 -31.47
C VAL A 21 -5.36 -3.89 -30.12
N TYR A 22 -4.13 -3.55 -29.77
CA TYR A 22 -3.48 -4.03 -28.54
C TYR A 22 -4.21 -3.58 -27.26
N PRO A 23 -4.44 -2.27 -27.00
CA PRO A 23 -5.12 -1.86 -25.78
C PRO A 23 -6.56 -2.37 -25.71
N LEU A 24 -7.30 -2.40 -26.83
CA LEU A 24 -8.65 -2.95 -26.83
C LEU A 24 -8.69 -4.44 -26.53
N LEU A 25 -7.75 -5.21 -27.10
CA LEU A 25 -7.65 -6.65 -26.85
C LEU A 25 -7.31 -6.93 -25.38
N THR A 26 -6.34 -6.21 -24.81
CA THR A 26 -5.97 -6.40 -23.40
C THR A 26 -7.08 -5.95 -22.45
N THR A 27 -7.79 -4.85 -22.75
CA THR A 27 -8.97 -4.42 -21.98
C THR A 27 -10.09 -5.45 -22.06
N ALA A 28 -10.42 -5.96 -23.24
CA ALA A 28 -11.49 -6.94 -23.41
C ALA A 28 -11.20 -8.24 -22.66
N LEU A 29 -10.00 -8.79 -22.84
CA LEU A 29 -9.58 -10.02 -22.15
C LEU A 29 -9.44 -9.81 -20.63
N GLY A 30 -8.94 -8.65 -20.21
CA GLY A 30 -8.80 -8.30 -18.80
C GLY A 30 -10.15 -8.20 -18.09
N GLN A 31 -11.14 -7.54 -18.70
CA GLN A 31 -12.49 -7.45 -18.16
C GLN A 31 -13.22 -8.80 -18.19
N TRP A 32 -12.94 -9.64 -19.19
CA TRP A 32 -13.56 -10.95 -19.32
C TRP A 32 -13.04 -11.96 -18.28
N TRP A 33 -11.73 -12.03 -18.08
CA TRP A 33 -11.14 -13.02 -17.15
C TRP A 33 -10.93 -12.49 -15.73
N PHE A 34 -10.64 -11.19 -15.58
CA PHE A 34 -10.22 -10.59 -14.31
C PHE A 34 -10.92 -9.25 -14.03
N PRO A 35 -12.26 -9.19 -14.04
CA PRO A 35 -12.99 -7.92 -13.94
C PRO A 35 -12.68 -7.15 -12.66
N TRP A 36 -12.50 -7.81 -11.52
CA TRP A 36 -12.25 -7.11 -10.26
C TRP A 36 -10.88 -6.40 -10.26
N GLN A 37 -9.81 -7.09 -10.66
CA GLN A 37 -8.47 -6.51 -10.75
C GLN A 37 -8.38 -5.46 -11.87
N ALA A 38 -9.00 -5.72 -13.02
CA ALA A 38 -9.01 -4.79 -14.16
C ALA A 38 -9.73 -3.47 -13.83
N ASN A 39 -10.68 -3.49 -12.89
CA ASN A 39 -11.37 -2.30 -12.39
C ASN A 39 -10.72 -1.73 -11.11
N GLY A 40 -9.46 -2.10 -10.81
CA GLY A 40 -8.67 -1.50 -9.72
C GLY A 40 -8.82 -2.17 -8.35
N SER A 41 -9.39 -3.39 -8.30
CA SER A 41 -9.54 -4.20 -7.09
C SER A 41 -10.13 -3.43 -5.91
N LEU A 42 -11.22 -2.70 -6.19
CA LEU A 42 -11.88 -1.83 -5.24
C LEU A 42 -12.59 -2.66 -4.14
N ILE A 43 -12.49 -2.18 -2.91
CA ILE A 43 -13.22 -2.69 -1.75
C ILE A 43 -14.41 -1.75 -1.53
N ARG A 44 -15.62 -2.31 -1.58
CA ARG A 44 -16.88 -1.58 -1.45
C ARG A 44 -17.69 -2.11 -0.28
N GLU A 45 -18.33 -1.20 0.44
CA GLU A 45 -19.36 -1.52 1.44
C GLU A 45 -20.67 -0.87 0.97
N GLY A 46 -21.58 -1.71 0.47
CA GLY A 46 -22.72 -1.22 -0.30
C GLY A 46 -22.23 -0.48 -1.56
N ASP A 47 -22.68 0.76 -1.73
CA ASP A 47 -22.28 1.62 -2.85
C ASP A 47 -21.06 2.52 -2.54
N THR A 48 -20.58 2.51 -1.29
CA THR A 48 -19.44 3.34 -0.89
C THR A 48 -18.12 2.63 -1.20
N VAL A 49 -17.24 3.31 -1.96
CA VAL A 49 -15.87 2.84 -2.22
C VAL A 49 -15.00 3.15 -1.00
N ARG A 50 -14.59 2.11 -0.27
CA ARG A 50 -13.69 2.25 0.89
C ARG A 50 -12.23 2.38 0.49
N GLY A 51 -11.86 1.90 -0.69
CA GLY A 51 -10.49 1.95 -1.19
C GLY A 51 -10.21 0.83 -2.18
N SER A 52 -8.94 0.47 -2.30
CA SER A 52 -8.47 -0.68 -3.09
C SER A 52 -7.60 -1.57 -2.21
N ALA A 53 -7.56 -2.87 -2.51
CA ALA A 53 -6.64 -3.79 -1.87
C ALA A 53 -5.15 -3.45 -2.14
N LEU A 54 -4.86 -2.59 -3.12
CA LEU A 54 -3.50 -2.25 -3.55
C LEU A 54 -3.01 -0.87 -3.06
N ILE A 55 -3.90 0.00 -2.61
CA ILE A 55 -3.57 1.39 -2.27
C ILE A 55 -3.73 1.59 -0.77
N GLY A 56 -2.64 1.98 -0.11
CA GLY A 56 -2.66 2.33 1.31
C GLY A 56 -3.39 3.65 1.54
N GLN A 57 -3.89 3.84 2.76
CA GLN A 57 -4.56 5.07 3.19
C GLN A 57 -3.84 5.68 4.39
N ASN A 58 -4.07 6.97 4.59
CA ASN A 58 -3.51 7.69 5.73
C ASN A 58 -4.27 7.35 7.03
N PHE A 59 -3.88 6.26 7.68
CA PHE A 59 -4.42 5.87 8.98
C PHE A 59 -3.66 6.58 10.12
N THR A 60 -4.34 7.48 10.82
CA THR A 60 -3.77 8.25 11.95
C THR A 60 -4.39 7.92 13.30
N ASP A 61 -5.60 7.35 13.34
CA ASP A 61 -6.31 7.14 14.61
C ASP A 61 -5.70 6.00 15.43
N ASN A 62 -5.81 6.11 16.76
CA ASN A 62 -5.24 5.15 17.70
C ASN A 62 -5.82 3.73 17.58
N GLY A 63 -7.05 3.60 17.08
CA GLY A 63 -7.74 2.32 16.91
C GLY A 63 -7.35 1.56 15.64
N TYR A 64 -6.53 2.13 14.75
CA TYR A 64 -6.13 1.48 13.50
C TYR A 64 -4.65 1.09 13.51
N PHE A 65 -4.32 0.10 12.68
CA PHE A 65 -2.93 -0.15 12.31
C PHE A 65 -2.44 0.97 11.42
N HIS A 66 -1.26 1.51 11.76
CA HIS A 66 -0.64 2.58 10.99
C HIS A 66 0.29 1.98 9.95
N GLY A 67 0.21 2.53 8.74
CA GLY A 67 1.09 2.17 7.64
C GLY A 67 2.44 2.86 7.67
N ARG A 68 3.19 2.67 6.60
CA ARG A 68 4.47 3.34 6.42
C ARG A 68 4.25 4.84 6.16
N PRO A 69 5.17 5.72 6.56
CA PRO A 69 5.07 7.14 6.25
C PRO A 69 4.96 7.34 4.74
N SER A 70 4.00 8.16 4.32
CA SER A 70 3.86 8.61 2.94
C SER A 70 4.47 10.01 2.78
N ALA A 71 5.22 10.21 1.70
CA ALA A 71 5.88 11.46 1.34
C ALA A 71 5.35 12.03 0.02
N THR A 72 4.09 11.74 -0.31
CA THR A 72 3.41 12.26 -1.49
C THR A 72 3.18 13.77 -1.38
N ALA A 73 2.96 14.43 -2.53
CA ALA A 73 2.69 15.87 -2.55
C ALA A 73 1.32 16.20 -1.93
N GLU A 74 1.23 17.41 -1.37
CA GLU A 74 0.05 18.03 -0.73
C GLU A 74 -0.43 17.36 0.56
N MET A 75 -0.62 16.04 0.54
CA MET A 75 -1.05 15.26 1.70
C MET A 75 -0.49 13.82 1.64
N PRO A 76 -0.33 13.13 2.78
CA PRO A 76 0.08 11.73 2.82
C PRO A 76 -0.92 10.82 2.10
N TYR A 77 -0.41 9.80 1.41
CA TYR A 77 -1.19 8.81 0.67
C TYR A 77 -2.07 9.40 -0.44
N ASN A 78 -1.60 10.47 -1.11
CA ASN A 78 -2.32 11.09 -2.22
C ASN A 78 -2.11 10.30 -3.54
N PRO A 79 -3.13 9.62 -4.10
CA PRO A 79 -2.96 8.83 -5.32
C PRO A 79 -2.72 9.67 -6.57
N GLN A 80 -3.05 10.97 -6.54
CA GLN A 80 -2.72 11.91 -7.62
C GLN A 80 -1.24 12.29 -7.62
N ALA A 81 -0.54 12.09 -6.50
CA ALA A 81 0.86 12.37 -6.33
C ALA A 81 1.61 11.08 -5.97
N SER A 82 1.70 10.14 -6.90
CA SER A 82 2.48 8.90 -6.73
C SER A 82 3.98 9.20 -6.73
N GLY A 83 4.59 9.30 -5.55
CA GLY A 83 6.01 9.61 -5.37
C GLY A 83 6.54 9.28 -3.97
N GLY A 84 7.87 9.16 -3.86
CA GLY A 84 8.57 8.80 -2.62
C GLY A 84 9.47 9.92 -2.09
N SER A 85 10.00 9.70 -0.88
CA SER A 85 11.02 10.59 -0.31
C SER A 85 12.38 10.32 -0.97
N ASN A 86 12.87 11.27 -1.75
CA ASN A 86 14.17 11.20 -2.43
C ASN A 86 15.32 11.80 -1.60
N LEU A 87 15.19 11.82 -0.27
CA LEU A 87 16.23 12.33 0.61
C LEU A 87 17.38 11.31 0.71
N ALA A 88 18.61 11.77 0.50
CA ALA A 88 19.81 10.94 0.62
C ALA A 88 20.11 10.59 2.10
N VAL A 89 20.83 9.49 2.34
CA VAL A 89 21.31 9.11 3.67
C VAL A 89 22.21 10.18 4.28
N SER A 90 23.00 10.88 3.45
CA SER A 90 23.85 11.99 3.89
C SER A 90 23.09 13.31 4.10
N ASN A 91 21.77 13.34 3.91
CA ASN A 91 20.98 14.54 4.06
C ASN A 91 20.53 14.70 5.53
N PRO A 92 20.97 15.75 6.25
CA PRO A 92 20.61 15.93 7.67
C PRO A 92 19.12 16.17 7.91
N GLU A 93 18.37 16.57 6.88
CA GLU A 93 16.91 16.71 6.99
C GLU A 93 16.22 15.35 7.16
N LEU A 94 16.77 14.28 6.56
CA LEU A 94 16.27 12.92 6.74
C LEU A 94 16.40 12.48 8.21
N ASP A 95 17.52 12.79 8.85
CA ASP A 95 17.75 12.46 10.26
C ASP A 95 16.73 13.12 11.18
N LYS A 96 16.37 14.38 10.92
CA LYS A 96 15.33 15.10 11.68
C LYS A 96 13.96 14.43 11.52
N LEU A 97 13.58 14.08 10.30
CA LEU A 97 12.30 13.42 10.01
C LEU A 97 12.22 12.05 10.68
N ILE A 98 13.30 11.26 10.62
CA ILE A 98 13.39 9.96 11.28
C ILE A 98 13.28 10.13 12.80
N ALA A 99 14.03 11.05 13.40
CA ALA A 99 13.99 11.30 14.84
C ALA A 99 12.58 11.71 15.31
N ALA A 100 11.91 12.59 14.56
CA ALA A 100 10.54 13.01 14.85
C ALA A 100 9.54 11.83 14.81
N ARG A 101 9.64 10.97 13.79
CA ARG A 101 8.79 9.78 13.66
C ARG A 101 9.05 8.75 14.76
N VAL A 102 10.32 8.51 15.12
CA VAL A 102 10.66 7.61 16.24
C VAL A 102 10.04 8.09 17.55
N ALA A 103 10.16 9.40 17.84
CA ALA A 103 9.58 9.98 19.04
C ALA A 103 8.04 9.85 19.04
N ALA A 104 7.38 10.19 17.93
CA ALA A 104 5.93 10.07 17.79
C ALA A 104 5.44 8.63 17.96
N LEU A 105 6.11 7.66 17.33
CA LEU A 105 5.74 6.25 17.42
C LEU A 105 5.90 5.70 18.84
N ARG A 106 6.96 6.08 19.56
CA ARG A 106 7.15 5.70 20.97
C ARG A 106 6.08 6.29 21.87
N ALA A 107 5.73 7.56 21.65
CA ALA A 107 4.66 8.23 22.41
C ALA A 107 3.29 7.59 22.16
N ALA A 108 2.98 7.22 20.92
CA ALA A 108 1.75 6.55 20.55
C ALA A 108 1.68 5.10 21.06
N ASN A 109 2.81 4.40 21.16
CA ASN A 109 2.89 2.98 21.52
C ASN A 109 3.69 2.76 22.84
N PRO A 110 3.22 3.28 23.99
CA PRO A 110 4.00 3.25 25.24
C PRO A 110 4.24 1.85 25.80
N ASN A 111 3.40 0.87 25.42
CA ASN A 111 3.48 -0.51 25.87
C ASN A 111 4.19 -1.44 24.86
N ALA A 112 4.72 -0.89 23.76
CA ALA A 112 5.48 -1.66 22.76
C ALA A 112 6.98 -1.66 23.07
N SER A 113 7.75 -2.46 22.33
CA SER A 113 9.22 -2.45 22.41
C SER A 113 9.79 -1.05 22.12
N THR A 114 10.86 -0.66 22.82
CA THR A 114 11.56 0.61 22.60
C THR A 114 12.24 0.67 21.22
N SER A 115 12.56 -0.48 20.63
CA SER A 115 13.04 -0.60 19.26
C SER A 115 11.86 -0.51 18.28
N VAL A 116 11.83 0.57 17.51
CA VAL A 116 10.80 0.83 16.49
C VAL A 116 11.16 0.08 15.20
N PRO A 117 10.25 -0.68 14.57
CA PRO A 117 10.47 -1.30 13.27
C PRO A 117 10.82 -0.27 12.19
N VAL A 118 11.84 -0.56 11.38
CA VAL A 118 12.37 0.37 10.35
C VAL A 118 11.29 0.74 9.32
N GLU A 119 10.38 -0.17 8.99
CA GLU A 119 9.30 0.06 8.03
C GLU A 119 8.36 1.17 8.45
N LEU A 120 8.07 1.30 9.76
CA LEU A 120 7.13 2.29 10.29
C LEU A 120 7.75 3.70 10.39
N VAL A 121 9.08 3.81 10.33
CA VAL A 121 9.79 5.09 10.39
C VAL A 121 10.27 5.58 9.02
N THR A 122 10.56 4.64 8.09
CA THR A 122 11.05 4.96 6.75
C THR A 122 9.93 5.05 5.73
N ALA A 123 9.93 6.13 4.94
CA ALA A 123 8.91 6.34 3.92
C ALA A 123 9.01 5.31 2.80
N SER A 124 7.87 5.03 2.16
CA SER A 124 7.82 4.14 1.00
C SER A 124 8.28 4.83 -0.30
N ALA A 125 8.69 4.03 -1.28
CA ALA A 125 9.14 4.53 -2.58
C ALA A 125 7.97 5.01 -3.47
N SER A 126 6.83 4.33 -3.41
CA SER A 126 5.63 4.70 -4.17
C SER A 126 4.82 5.81 -3.50
N GLY A 127 4.97 5.99 -2.19
CA GLY A 127 4.11 6.87 -1.39
C GLY A 127 2.72 6.32 -1.11
N LEU A 128 2.36 5.16 -1.68
CA LEU A 128 1.04 4.53 -1.60
C LEU A 128 1.09 3.11 -1.03
N ASP A 129 2.18 2.77 -0.34
CA ASP A 129 2.44 1.44 0.19
C ASP A 129 1.36 1.01 1.20
N ASN A 130 0.61 -0.04 0.83
CA ASN A 130 -0.46 -0.63 1.63
C ASN A 130 0.06 -1.74 2.56
N ASN A 131 1.38 -1.96 2.60
CA ASN A 131 1.96 -3.18 3.12
C ASN A 131 2.99 -2.88 4.22
N ILE A 132 2.96 -3.70 5.26
CA ILE A 132 4.03 -3.83 6.28
C ILE A 132 4.25 -5.31 6.57
N THR A 133 5.41 -5.65 7.13
CA THR A 133 5.66 -7.02 7.58
C THR A 133 4.79 -7.39 8.77
N PRO A 134 4.45 -8.68 8.96
CA PRO A 134 3.73 -9.15 10.14
C PRO A 134 4.42 -8.78 11.45
N GLN A 135 5.76 -8.70 11.47
CA GLN A 135 6.52 -8.27 12.64
C GLN A 135 6.26 -6.78 12.98
N ALA A 136 6.22 -5.91 11.97
CA ALA A 136 5.90 -4.50 12.17
C ALA A 136 4.43 -4.28 12.57
N ALA A 137 3.51 -5.08 12.04
CA ALA A 137 2.11 -5.08 12.47
C ALA A 137 1.98 -5.55 13.94
N ALA A 138 2.67 -6.63 14.30
CA ALA A 138 2.67 -7.18 15.65
C ALA A 138 3.19 -6.19 16.71
N TRP A 139 4.17 -5.38 16.36
CA TRP A 139 4.71 -4.33 17.25
C TRP A 139 3.64 -3.31 17.69
N GLN A 140 2.63 -3.07 16.86
CA GLN A 140 1.55 -2.11 17.14
C GLN A 140 0.38 -2.72 17.92
N ILE A 141 0.34 -4.05 18.10
CA ILE A 141 -0.80 -4.75 18.72
C ILE A 141 -1.20 -4.15 20.07
N PRO A 142 -0.30 -3.86 21.03
CA PRO A 142 -0.71 -3.39 22.35
C PRO A 142 -1.54 -2.10 22.31
N ARG A 143 -1.25 -1.20 21.36
CA ARG A 143 -2.00 0.04 21.17
C ARG A 143 -3.39 -0.24 20.62
N VAL A 144 -3.47 -1.04 19.55
CA VAL A 144 -4.74 -1.34 18.87
C VAL A 144 -5.65 -2.17 19.78
N ALA A 145 -5.13 -3.21 20.45
CA ALA A 145 -5.87 -4.01 21.42
C ALA A 145 -6.49 -3.15 22.52
N LYS A 146 -5.70 -2.22 23.08
CA LYS A 146 -6.19 -1.31 24.13
C LYS A 146 -7.29 -0.37 23.61
N ALA A 147 -7.13 0.17 22.40
CA ALA A 147 -8.10 1.11 21.84
C ALA A 147 -9.43 0.45 21.46
N ARG A 148 -9.39 -0.81 21.05
CA ARG A 148 -10.54 -1.60 20.57
C ARG A 148 -11.11 -2.58 21.61
N ASN A 149 -10.47 -2.68 22.78
CA ASN A 149 -10.79 -3.66 23.81
C ASN A 149 -10.80 -5.12 23.31
N LEU A 150 -9.84 -5.45 22.42
CA LEU A 150 -9.66 -6.79 21.84
C LEU A 150 -8.47 -7.52 22.47
N SER A 151 -8.52 -8.85 22.47
CA SER A 151 -7.39 -9.67 22.95
C SER A 151 -6.21 -9.65 21.96
N VAL A 152 -5.01 -9.87 22.50
CA VAL A 152 -3.78 -9.97 21.70
C VAL A 152 -3.83 -11.17 20.76
N GLU A 153 -4.45 -12.26 21.20
CA GLU A 153 -4.63 -13.49 20.44
C GLU A 153 -5.52 -13.27 19.21
N GLN A 154 -6.67 -12.59 19.40
CA GLN A 154 -7.56 -12.24 18.29
C GLN A 154 -6.87 -11.36 17.25
N LEU A 155 -6.15 -10.32 17.70
CA LEU A 155 -5.42 -9.45 16.76
C LEU A 155 -4.28 -10.16 16.04
N THR A 156 -3.56 -11.05 16.72
CA THR A 156 -2.49 -11.84 16.08
C THR A 156 -3.07 -12.77 15.01
N GLN A 157 -4.20 -13.41 15.29
CA GLN A 157 -4.90 -14.24 14.31
C GLN A 157 -5.43 -13.42 13.13
N LEU A 158 -5.95 -12.21 13.40
CA LEU A 158 -6.44 -11.32 12.35
C LEU A 158 -5.29 -10.85 11.44
N ILE A 159 -4.15 -10.46 12.00
CA ILE A 159 -2.94 -10.12 11.23
C ILE A 159 -2.52 -11.31 10.37
N ALA A 160 -2.46 -12.52 10.95
CA ALA A 160 -2.08 -13.72 10.20
C ALA A 160 -3.06 -14.03 9.04
N LYS A 161 -4.36 -13.79 9.24
CA LYS A 161 -5.39 -13.95 8.21
C LYS A 161 -5.19 -13.01 7.01
N TYR A 162 -4.78 -11.78 7.27
CA TYR A 162 -4.49 -10.77 6.24
C TYR A 162 -2.99 -10.68 5.88
N SER A 163 -2.21 -11.69 6.28
CA SER A 163 -0.81 -11.83 5.88
C SER A 163 -0.70 -12.66 4.61
N GLN A 164 -0.18 -12.06 3.55
CA GLN A 164 0.14 -12.74 2.30
C GLN A 164 1.62 -13.10 2.29
N GLN A 165 1.92 -14.37 2.00
CA GLN A 165 3.30 -14.84 1.86
C GLN A 165 3.66 -14.93 0.38
N PRO A 166 4.88 -14.53 -0.02
CA PRO A 166 5.40 -14.80 -1.35
C PRO A 166 5.39 -16.30 -1.64
N LEU A 167 5.24 -16.68 -2.91
CA LEU A 167 5.29 -18.08 -3.34
C LEU A 167 6.59 -18.78 -2.88
N VAL A 168 7.70 -18.05 -2.91
CA VAL A 168 9.00 -18.53 -2.42
C VAL A 168 9.66 -17.44 -1.58
N LYS A 169 10.28 -17.83 -0.46
CA LYS A 169 10.76 -16.92 0.60
C LYS A 169 11.75 -15.84 0.16
N TYR A 170 12.48 -16.02 -0.92
CA TYR A 170 13.50 -15.06 -1.40
C TYR A 170 12.99 -14.12 -2.52
N ILE A 171 11.73 -14.27 -2.97
CA ILE A 171 11.12 -13.38 -3.96
C ILE A 171 10.66 -12.07 -3.34
N GLY A 172 10.37 -12.08 -2.04
CA GLY A 172 9.91 -10.92 -1.30
C GLY A 172 9.76 -11.23 0.18
N GLN A 173 9.02 -10.37 0.88
CA GLN A 173 8.73 -10.53 2.30
C GLN A 173 7.26 -10.92 2.51
N PRO A 174 6.92 -11.59 3.62
CA PRO A 174 5.53 -11.68 4.04
C PRO A 174 5.00 -10.27 4.29
N VAL A 175 3.81 -9.97 3.78
CA VAL A 175 3.19 -8.65 3.83
C VAL A 175 1.79 -8.74 4.42
N VAL A 176 1.41 -7.73 5.19
CA VAL A 176 0.07 -7.56 5.75
C VAL A 176 -0.63 -6.45 4.98
N ASN A 177 -1.85 -6.71 4.48
CA ASN A 177 -2.68 -5.69 3.83
C ASN A 177 -3.34 -4.81 4.89
N ILE A 178 -2.98 -3.52 4.94
CA ILE A 178 -3.44 -2.62 6.00
C ILE A 178 -4.90 -2.21 5.81
N VAL A 179 -5.32 -1.85 4.59
CA VAL A 179 -6.71 -1.45 4.33
C VAL A 179 -7.68 -2.60 4.64
N GLU A 180 -7.39 -3.81 4.16
CA GLU A 180 -8.25 -4.97 4.44
C GLU A 180 -8.26 -5.34 5.93
N LEU A 181 -7.11 -5.24 6.60
CA LEU A 181 -6.99 -5.49 8.05
C LEU A 181 -7.83 -4.50 8.86
N ASN A 182 -7.74 -3.20 8.57
CA ASN A 182 -8.47 -2.17 9.30
C ASN A 182 -9.97 -2.25 9.05
N LEU A 183 -10.42 -2.55 7.82
CA LEU A 183 -11.84 -2.79 7.54
C LEU A 183 -12.37 -4.05 8.24
N ALA A 184 -11.55 -5.11 8.34
CA ALA A 184 -11.92 -6.30 9.09
C ALA A 184 -11.97 -6.05 10.60
N LEU A 185 -11.13 -5.14 11.10
CA LEU A 185 -11.13 -4.70 12.48
C LEU A 185 -12.42 -3.97 12.83
N ASP A 186 -12.91 -3.08 11.96
CA ASP A 186 -14.17 -2.37 12.18
C ASP A 186 -15.37 -3.31 12.27
N LYS A 187 -15.38 -4.38 11.46
CA LYS A 187 -16.44 -5.41 11.51
C LYS A 187 -16.37 -6.32 12.73
N LEU A 188 -15.26 -6.33 13.45
CA LEU A 188 -15.07 -7.14 14.65
C LEU A 188 -15.54 -6.41 15.92
N ASP A 189 -15.62 -5.09 15.87
CA ASP A 189 -16.09 -4.23 16.96
C ASP A 189 -17.62 -4.12 17.03
N GLU A 190 -18.34 -4.53 15.97
CA GLU A 190 -19.80 -4.65 15.95
C GLU A 190 -20.31 -5.85 16.75
#